data_AF-A0AAW3WHM2-F1
#
_entry.id   AF-A0AAW3WHM2-F1
#
_cell.length_a   1.000
_cell.length_b   1.000
_cell.length_c   1.000
_cell.angle_alpha   90.00
_cell.angle_beta   90.00
_cell.angle_gamma   90.00
#
_symmetry.space_group_name_H-M   'P 1'
#
loop_
_entity.id
_entity.type
_entity.pdbx_description
1 polymer ?
#
loop_
_entity_poly.entity_id
_entity_poly.type
_entity_poly.pdbx_seq_one_letter_code
_entity_poly.pdbx_strand_id
1 'polypeptide(L)'
;TDSKDNSSPNPGKPETIPNSPNITTVVGINNSPVNITSTIGWRQIYGSWYYYTSDKNKAKGWIKPDNYWYYLQDDGTMATGWIQLSGTWYYLDDSGAMIIGWRYLGGCWYYLQGDGSMVTGLRKIDGNNYLFDPSGEMLKGWKLLDNHWYYFNSDGSMATGWIKDNNLSYYLYETGAMAKGWITINGVWYYFKDNGSMQKGWFTASNGDLYYLDMSTGKMLTNTTVDPYIIGTDGKAIKKSTSDTNNSSSNSKTDTTPSNTNASTNSNLIYAIDISNHDGNIDFSKVKYSGTKYVYIKATEGTTFVDPYLSTYYTNAQNVGIKTGFYHFLVGTSAPETQAQNFYNNIKNKKSDLKPCLDIETSGFNVSDYAVRFINEFKRISNMNIC
;
A
#
# COMPACT_ATOMS: atom_id res chain seq x y z
N THR A 1 -15.79 -14.76 44.88
CA THR A 1 -16.49 -13.91 43.91
C THR A 1 -15.46 -13.29 43.01
N ASP A 2 -15.60 -13.44 41.71
CA ASP A 2 -14.67 -12.89 40.73
C ASP A 2 -14.69 -11.37 40.69
N SER A 3 -13.51 -10.79 40.45
CA SER A 3 -13.37 -9.70 39.49
C SER A 3 -11.95 -9.72 38.91
N LYS A 4 -11.72 -10.54 37.88
CA LYS A 4 -10.79 -10.12 36.83
C LYS A 4 -11.43 -8.90 36.16
N ASP A 5 -10.73 -7.78 36.09
CA ASP A 5 -11.12 -6.71 35.18
C ASP A 5 -9.96 -6.34 34.26
N ASN A 6 -10.31 -6.01 33.02
CA ASN A 6 -9.38 -5.92 31.90
C ASN A 6 -8.61 -4.60 31.92
N SER A 7 -7.29 -4.67 32.08
CA SER A 7 -6.41 -3.57 31.70
C SER A 7 -6.30 -3.48 30.17
N SER A 8 -7.31 -2.89 29.53
CA SER A 8 -7.23 -2.54 28.11
C SER A 8 -6.11 -1.52 27.85
N PRO A 9 -5.30 -1.67 26.79
CA PRO A 9 -4.28 -0.67 26.42
C PRO A 9 -4.92 0.66 25.96
N ASN A 10 -4.47 1.82 26.45
CA ASN A 10 -5.08 3.12 26.11
C ASN A 10 -4.15 4.36 26.33
N PRO A 11 -4.00 5.27 25.33
CA PRO A 11 -3.24 6.53 25.47
C PRO A 11 -4.00 7.87 25.23
N GLY A 12 -5.31 7.94 24.94
CA GLY A 12 -6.08 9.23 24.92
C GLY A 12 -6.67 9.70 23.56
N LYS A 13 -7.37 10.86 23.53
CA LYS A 13 -8.18 11.33 22.36
C LYS A 13 -8.46 12.87 22.31
N PRO A 14 -8.51 13.52 21.11
CA PRO A 14 -8.89 14.95 20.92
C PRO A 14 -10.22 15.19 20.11
N GLU A 15 -10.47 16.46 19.73
CA GLU A 15 -11.78 17.13 19.51
C GLU A 15 -12.16 17.49 18.03
N THR A 16 -13.22 18.28 17.79
CA THR A 16 -13.95 18.43 16.49
C THR A 16 -14.10 19.89 15.96
N ILE A 17 -14.47 20.07 14.67
CA ILE A 17 -14.45 21.35 13.90
C ILE A 17 -15.85 21.74 13.32
N PRO A 18 -16.21 23.04 13.15
CA PRO A 18 -17.50 23.52 12.59
C PRO A 18 -17.54 23.81 11.06
N ASN A 19 -18.73 24.20 10.54
CA ASN A 19 -19.15 24.16 9.11
C ASN A 19 -19.18 25.51 8.33
N SER A 20 -19.33 25.43 6.99
CA SER A 20 -19.34 26.55 6.00
C SER A 20 -20.70 26.88 5.35
N PRO A 21 -20.91 28.13 4.88
CA PRO A 21 -21.67 28.49 3.63
C PRO A 21 -21.08 29.73 2.87
N ASN A 22 -21.51 30.24 1.69
CA ASN A 22 -22.18 29.77 0.45
C ASN A 22 -22.00 30.83 -0.70
N ILE A 23 -22.63 30.68 -1.88
CA ILE A 23 -22.43 31.47 -3.15
C ILE A 23 -23.75 32.09 -3.68
N THR A 24 -23.76 33.22 -4.45
CA THR A 24 -24.81 33.52 -5.49
C THR A 24 -24.56 34.68 -6.53
N THR A 25 -24.58 34.33 -7.83
CA THR A 25 -25.21 34.97 -9.05
C THR A 25 -24.91 36.38 -9.65
N VAL A 26 -25.36 36.58 -10.93
CA VAL A 26 -24.92 37.55 -11.99
C VAL A 26 -26.10 38.34 -12.63
N VAL A 27 -25.89 39.51 -13.27
CA VAL A 27 -26.88 40.28 -14.09
C VAL A 27 -26.25 40.99 -15.34
N GLY A 28 -27.00 41.19 -16.45
CA GLY A 28 -26.63 41.94 -17.69
C GLY A 28 -26.87 43.48 -17.64
N ILE A 29 -26.92 44.30 -18.71
CA ILE A 29 -27.27 44.12 -20.15
C ILE A 29 -26.75 45.32 -21.03
N ASN A 30 -26.80 45.18 -22.37
CA ASN A 30 -27.07 46.19 -23.44
C ASN A 30 -25.93 46.72 -24.36
N ASN A 31 -26.27 46.78 -25.66
CA ASN A 31 -25.42 47.18 -26.79
C ASN A 31 -25.74 48.59 -27.33
N SER A 32 -24.71 49.28 -27.81
CA SER A 32 -24.80 50.34 -28.84
C SER A 32 -23.46 50.40 -29.60
N PRO A 33 -23.44 50.62 -30.93
CA PRO A 33 -22.21 50.52 -31.71
C PRO A 33 -21.36 51.78 -31.55
N VAL A 34 -20.42 51.75 -30.61
CA VAL A 34 -19.35 52.75 -30.53
C VAL A 34 -18.21 52.30 -31.43
N ASN A 35 -17.88 53.09 -32.45
CA ASN A 35 -16.65 52.91 -33.24
C ASN A 35 -15.43 53.34 -32.41
N ILE A 36 -15.03 52.48 -31.47
CA ILE A 36 -13.76 52.62 -30.74
C ILE A 36 -12.67 52.00 -31.59
N THR A 37 -11.89 52.82 -32.31
CA THR A 37 -10.58 52.39 -32.83
C THR A 37 -9.61 52.27 -31.66
N SER A 38 -9.72 51.19 -30.90
CA SER A 38 -8.84 50.93 -29.76
C SER A 38 -7.39 50.82 -30.24
N THR A 39 -6.53 51.72 -29.77
CA THR A 39 -5.09 51.52 -29.88
C THR A 39 -4.53 50.62 -28.78
N ILE A 40 -5.37 50.30 -27.79
CA ILE A 40 -5.10 49.47 -26.62
C ILE A 40 -5.21 47.99 -27.01
N GLY A 41 -4.33 47.16 -26.45
CA GLY A 41 -4.41 45.70 -26.57
C GLY A 41 -3.12 45.05 -27.05
N TRP A 42 -3.21 43.74 -27.29
CA TRP A 42 -2.10 42.90 -27.74
C TRP A 42 -1.63 43.25 -29.16
N ARG A 43 -0.31 43.28 -29.36
CA ARG A 43 0.36 43.40 -30.66
C ARG A 43 1.57 42.48 -30.71
N GLN A 44 1.68 41.70 -31.78
CA GLN A 44 2.89 40.93 -32.06
C GLN A 44 3.83 41.74 -32.97
N ILE A 45 5.10 41.87 -32.58
CA ILE A 45 6.13 42.61 -33.32
C ILE A 45 7.41 41.76 -33.31
N TYR A 46 7.89 41.40 -34.50
CA TYR A 46 9.05 40.49 -34.69
C TYR A 46 8.96 39.20 -33.85
N GLY A 47 7.77 38.56 -33.84
CA GLY A 47 7.50 37.33 -33.10
C GLY A 47 7.15 37.53 -31.61
N SER A 48 7.57 38.64 -30.99
CA SER A 48 7.31 38.93 -29.57
C SER A 48 5.95 39.61 -29.37
N TRP A 49 5.23 39.25 -28.31
CA TRP A 49 3.98 39.90 -27.91
C TRP A 49 4.22 41.08 -26.97
N TYR A 50 3.41 42.13 -27.15
CA TYR A 50 3.41 43.36 -26.36
C TYR A 50 1.96 43.76 -26.08
N TYR A 51 1.69 44.37 -24.92
CA TYR A 51 0.39 44.99 -24.64
C TYR A 51 0.52 46.52 -24.67
N TYR A 52 -0.34 47.19 -25.43
CA TYR A 52 -0.34 48.66 -25.55
C TYR A 52 -1.45 49.28 -24.71
N THR A 53 -1.15 50.39 -24.04
CA THR A 53 -2.08 51.17 -23.21
C THR A 53 -2.72 52.34 -23.99
N SER A 54 -3.65 53.07 -23.36
CA SER A 54 -4.42 54.17 -24.00
C SER A 54 -3.58 55.33 -24.50
N ASP A 55 -2.43 55.55 -23.86
CA ASP A 55 -1.38 56.51 -24.20
C ASP A 55 -0.42 55.99 -25.30
N LYS A 56 -0.66 54.80 -25.85
CA LYS A 56 0.17 54.09 -26.84
C LYS A 56 1.56 53.66 -26.33
N ASN A 57 1.79 53.66 -25.02
CA ASN A 57 2.98 53.06 -24.43
C ASN A 57 2.84 51.53 -24.35
N LYS A 58 3.98 50.84 -24.21
CA LYS A 58 4.03 49.41 -23.86
C LYS A 58 3.80 49.24 -22.36
N ALA A 59 2.90 48.36 -21.97
CA ALA A 59 2.75 47.93 -20.58
C ALA A 59 4.00 47.17 -20.09
N LYS A 60 4.21 47.17 -18.78
CA LYS A 60 5.28 46.46 -18.05
C LYS A 60 4.71 45.90 -16.75
N GLY A 61 5.32 44.83 -16.24
CA GLY A 61 4.84 44.14 -15.05
C GLY A 61 3.54 43.36 -15.30
N TRP A 62 2.79 43.11 -14.23
CA TRP A 62 1.53 42.38 -14.27
C TRP A 62 0.39 43.20 -14.88
N ILE A 63 -0.33 42.61 -15.84
CA ILE A 63 -1.60 43.13 -16.39
C ILE A 63 -2.69 42.05 -16.36
N LYS A 64 -3.97 42.47 -16.36
CA LYS A 64 -5.11 41.56 -16.35
C LYS A 64 -6.18 41.79 -17.45
N PRO A 65 -5.81 41.84 -18.75
CA PRO A 65 -6.79 41.86 -19.84
C PRO A 65 -7.65 40.58 -19.83
N ASP A 66 -8.92 40.72 -20.20
CA ASP A 66 -9.87 39.61 -20.39
C ASP A 66 -9.94 38.60 -19.23
N ASN A 67 -9.67 39.09 -18.00
CA ASN A 67 -9.65 38.34 -16.75
C ASN A 67 -8.50 37.32 -16.57
N TYR A 68 -7.50 37.30 -17.45
CA TYR A 68 -6.27 36.49 -17.31
C TYR A 68 -5.08 37.36 -16.92
N TRP A 69 -4.21 36.88 -16.03
CA TRP A 69 -2.98 37.58 -15.65
C TRP A 69 -1.85 37.28 -16.63
N TYR A 70 -1.09 38.29 -17.03
CA TYR A 70 0.11 38.20 -17.87
C TYR A 70 1.21 39.07 -17.30
N TYR A 71 2.48 38.69 -17.53
CA TYR A 71 3.64 39.50 -17.15
C TYR A 71 4.36 40.05 -18.38
N LEU A 72 4.57 41.37 -18.43
CA LEU A 72 5.38 42.04 -19.43
C LEU A 72 6.75 42.40 -18.82
N GLN A 73 7.82 41.99 -19.48
CA GLN A 73 9.20 42.28 -19.10
C GLN A 73 9.53 43.78 -19.25
N ASP A 74 10.73 44.20 -18.81
CA ASP A 74 11.13 45.61 -18.81
C ASP A 74 11.24 46.25 -20.21
N ASP A 75 11.38 45.46 -21.27
CA ASP A 75 11.33 45.90 -22.67
C ASP A 75 9.89 45.89 -23.27
N GLY A 76 8.93 45.45 -22.46
CA GLY A 76 7.51 45.27 -22.76
C GLY A 76 7.14 43.94 -23.40
N THR A 77 8.09 43.01 -23.59
CA THR A 77 7.80 41.68 -24.15
C THR A 77 7.03 40.81 -23.15
N MET A 78 6.04 40.07 -23.64
CA MET A 78 5.28 39.12 -22.83
C MET A 78 6.13 37.91 -22.45
N ALA A 79 6.14 37.57 -21.16
CA ALA A 79 6.79 36.37 -20.66
C ALA A 79 5.94 35.11 -20.88
N THR A 80 6.61 33.99 -21.13
CA THR A 80 6.06 32.63 -21.11
C THR A 80 6.97 31.71 -20.29
N GLY A 81 6.44 30.61 -19.78
CA GLY A 81 7.18 29.69 -18.91
C GLY A 81 7.39 30.21 -17.49
N TRP A 82 8.45 29.75 -16.84
CA TRP A 82 8.80 30.14 -15.47
C TRP A 82 9.40 31.54 -15.39
N ILE A 83 8.89 32.38 -14.49
CA ILE A 83 9.53 33.65 -14.10
C ILE A 83 9.72 33.71 -12.58
N GLN A 84 10.76 34.40 -12.13
CA GLN A 84 11.02 34.67 -10.72
C GLN A 84 10.97 36.17 -10.46
N LEU A 85 10.08 36.60 -9.57
CA LEU A 85 9.89 38.01 -9.19
C LEU A 85 10.08 38.12 -7.67
N SER A 86 11.08 38.92 -7.24
CA SER A 86 11.43 39.11 -5.82
C SER A 86 11.57 37.78 -5.04
N GLY A 87 12.19 36.78 -5.66
CA GLY A 87 12.38 35.43 -5.11
C GLY A 87 11.19 34.47 -5.28
N THR A 88 10.00 34.95 -5.64
CA THR A 88 8.80 34.12 -5.83
C THR A 88 8.70 33.64 -7.28
N TRP A 89 8.46 32.34 -7.48
CA TRP A 89 8.26 31.74 -8.80
C TRP A 89 6.79 31.78 -9.23
N TYR A 90 6.58 32.02 -10.53
CA TYR A 90 5.28 31.99 -11.22
C TYR A 90 5.46 31.25 -12.55
N TYR A 91 4.40 30.62 -13.06
CA TYR A 91 4.41 29.98 -14.37
C TYR A 91 3.34 30.57 -15.29
N LEU A 92 3.76 31.02 -16.46
CA LEU A 92 2.92 31.46 -17.57
C LEU A 92 2.89 30.33 -18.61
N ASP A 93 1.74 30.02 -19.19
CA ASP A 93 1.68 29.04 -20.28
C ASP A 93 2.17 29.63 -21.63
N ASP A 94 2.05 28.84 -22.71
CA ASP A 94 2.49 29.24 -24.05
C ASP A 94 1.69 30.42 -24.64
N SER A 95 0.52 30.74 -24.07
CA SER A 95 -0.25 31.95 -24.39
C SER A 95 0.18 33.18 -23.58
N GLY A 96 1.07 32.99 -22.58
CA GLY A 96 1.48 34.00 -21.60
C GLY A 96 0.54 34.11 -20.39
N ALA A 97 -0.53 33.33 -20.34
CA ALA A 97 -1.49 33.39 -19.24
C ALA A 97 -0.93 32.70 -17.99
N MET A 98 -1.06 33.36 -16.84
CA MET A 98 -0.59 32.85 -15.56
C MET A 98 -1.41 31.65 -15.10
N ILE A 99 -0.72 30.56 -14.80
CA ILE A 99 -1.31 29.34 -14.29
C ILE A 99 -1.49 29.41 -12.77
N ILE A 100 -2.64 28.89 -12.32
CA ILE A 100 -2.95 28.60 -10.92
C ILE A 100 -3.35 27.12 -10.81
N GLY A 101 -3.21 26.54 -9.62
CA GLY A 101 -3.49 25.14 -9.34
C GLY A 101 -2.38 24.18 -9.79
N TRP A 102 -2.76 22.92 -9.99
CA TRP A 102 -1.87 21.83 -10.37
C TRP A 102 -1.38 21.96 -11.82
N ARG A 103 -0.07 21.81 -12.04
CA ARG A 103 0.54 21.83 -13.38
C ARG A 103 1.60 20.74 -13.49
N TYR A 104 1.54 19.94 -14.56
CA TYR A 104 2.53 18.90 -14.87
C TYR A 104 3.52 19.42 -15.93
N LEU A 105 4.80 19.45 -15.60
CA LEU A 105 5.88 19.98 -16.45
C LEU A 105 7.12 19.09 -16.32
N GLY A 106 7.77 18.75 -17.43
CA GLY A 106 9.06 18.05 -17.42
C GLY A 106 9.08 16.64 -16.80
N GLY A 107 7.92 16.07 -16.44
CA GLY A 107 7.82 14.81 -15.69
C GLY A 107 7.40 14.99 -14.22
N CYS A 108 7.32 16.22 -13.74
CA CYS A 108 7.06 16.57 -12.34
C CYS A 108 5.77 17.38 -12.19
N TRP A 109 5.14 17.28 -11.03
CA TRP A 109 3.96 18.08 -10.66
C TRP A 109 4.40 19.29 -9.84
N TYR A 110 3.78 20.43 -10.12
CA TYR A 110 3.92 21.70 -9.41
C TYR A 110 2.54 22.18 -8.99
N TYR A 111 2.47 23.03 -7.97
CA TYR A 111 1.24 23.72 -7.59
C TYR A 111 1.48 25.23 -7.48
N LEU A 112 0.66 26.00 -8.19
CA LEU A 112 0.66 27.45 -8.15
C LEU A 112 -0.55 27.91 -7.31
N GLN A 113 -0.35 28.78 -6.33
CA GLN A 113 -1.43 29.27 -5.47
C GLN A 113 -2.36 30.22 -6.25
N GLY A 114 -3.45 30.69 -5.62
CA GLY A 114 -4.43 31.57 -6.27
C GLY A 114 -3.89 32.95 -6.70
N ASP A 115 -2.75 33.37 -6.16
CA ASP A 115 -1.97 34.55 -6.57
C ASP A 115 -0.88 34.23 -7.63
N GLY A 116 -0.81 32.97 -8.08
CA GLY A 116 0.19 32.46 -9.03
C GLY A 116 1.51 32.03 -8.40
N SER A 117 1.72 32.22 -7.09
CA SER A 117 2.98 31.86 -6.45
C SER A 117 3.17 30.35 -6.32
N MET A 118 4.34 29.85 -6.71
CA MET A 118 4.69 28.43 -6.65
C MET A 118 4.86 27.96 -5.20
N VAL A 119 4.26 26.80 -4.88
CA VAL A 119 4.42 26.13 -3.59
C VAL A 119 5.75 25.38 -3.51
N THR A 120 6.43 25.51 -2.37
CA THR A 120 7.51 24.65 -1.92
C THR A 120 7.21 24.12 -0.50
N GLY A 121 7.90 23.07 -0.08
CA GLY A 121 7.74 22.47 1.26
C GLY A 121 6.43 21.69 1.44
N LEU A 122 6.08 21.41 2.71
CA LEU A 122 4.85 20.69 3.04
C LEU A 122 3.63 21.62 2.92
N ARG A 123 2.62 21.22 2.16
CA ARG A 123 1.40 22.00 1.92
C ARG A 123 0.16 21.13 1.94
N LYS A 124 -0.92 21.61 2.57
CA LYS A 124 -2.25 21.01 2.46
C LYS A 124 -2.99 21.59 1.25
N ILE A 125 -3.43 20.73 0.34
CA ILE A 125 -4.15 21.06 -0.90
C ILE A 125 -5.34 20.10 -1.00
N ASP A 126 -6.54 20.62 -1.22
CA ASP A 126 -7.78 19.83 -1.42
C ASP A 126 -8.02 18.73 -0.36
N GLY A 127 -7.61 18.99 0.88
CA GLY A 127 -7.75 18.07 2.02
C GLY A 127 -6.53 17.19 2.30
N ASN A 128 -5.66 16.97 1.30
CA ASN A 128 -4.48 16.10 1.41
C ASN A 128 -3.20 16.91 1.66
N ASN A 129 -2.19 16.32 2.29
CA ASN A 129 -0.87 16.93 2.43
C ASN A 129 0.04 16.46 1.30
N TYR A 130 0.81 17.38 0.72
CA TYR A 130 1.80 17.14 -0.33
C TYR A 130 3.12 17.78 0.08
N LEU A 131 4.24 17.18 -0.30
CA LEU A 131 5.57 17.75 -0.09
C LEU A 131 6.16 18.16 -1.43
N PHE A 132 6.62 19.41 -1.53
CA PHE A 132 7.33 19.94 -2.68
C PHE A 132 8.78 20.24 -2.30
N ASP A 133 9.71 20.02 -3.22
CA ASP A 133 11.12 20.36 -3.03
C ASP A 133 11.37 21.89 -3.20
N PRO A 134 12.61 22.39 -3.02
CA PRO A 134 12.91 23.81 -3.21
C PRO A 134 12.73 24.34 -4.64
N SER A 135 12.73 23.45 -5.65
CA SER A 135 12.39 23.75 -7.05
C SER A 135 10.88 23.75 -7.32
N GLY A 136 10.07 23.33 -6.35
CA GLY A 136 8.61 23.19 -6.47
C GLY A 136 8.14 21.85 -7.03
N GLU A 137 9.02 20.86 -7.15
CA GLU A 137 8.66 19.52 -7.64
C GLU A 137 7.98 18.71 -6.53
N MET A 138 6.81 18.17 -6.83
CA MET A 138 6.03 17.33 -5.91
C MET A 138 6.72 15.98 -5.67
N LEU A 139 7.13 15.76 -4.43
CA LEU A 139 7.86 14.58 -3.98
C LEU A 139 6.96 13.39 -3.68
N LYS A 140 7.53 12.18 -3.84
CA LYS A 140 6.87 10.89 -3.64
C LYS A 140 7.75 9.91 -2.85
N GLY A 141 7.14 8.83 -2.35
CA GLY A 141 7.76 7.79 -1.54
C GLY A 141 8.20 8.25 -0.15
N TRP A 142 9.10 7.49 0.47
CA TRP A 142 9.65 7.79 1.79
C TRP A 142 10.43 9.12 1.82
N LYS A 143 10.15 9.95 2.84
CA LYS A 143 10.85 11.21 3.12
C LYS A 143 11.05 11.38 4.62
N LEU A 144 12.25 11.82 5.03
CA LEU A 144 12.61 12.11 6.41
C LEU A 144 12.43 13.61 6.66
N LEU A 145 11.51 13.99 7.55
CA LEU A 145 11.23 15.37 7.96
C LEU A 145 11.24 15.42 9.49
N ASP A 146 11.96 16.37 10.09
CA ASP A 146 12.05 16.56 11.55
C ASP A 146 12.28 15.25 12.33
N ASN A 147 13.23 14.43 11.86
CA ASN A 147 13.59 13.12 12.41
C ASN A 147 12.48 12.03 12.36
N HIS A 148 11.42 12.25 11.58
CA HIS A 148 10.33 11.29 11.36
C HIS A 148 10.20 10.93 9.88
N TRP A 149 9.95 9.64 9.60
CA TRP A 149 9.69 9.19 8.24
C TRP A 149 8.21 9.35 7.90
N TYR A 150 7.95 9.86 6.70
CA TYR A 150 6.63 10.01 6.09
C TYR A 150 6.64 9.31 4.73
N TYR A 151 5.49 8.82 4.27
CA TYR A 151 5.34 8.25 2.93
C TYR A 151 4.39 9.10 2.10
N PHE A 152 4.81 9.48 0.91
CA PHE A 152 3.98 10.17 -0.07
C PHE A 152 3.62 9.19 -1.20
N ASN A 153 2.32 9.02 -1.45
CA ASN A 153 1.78 8.07 -2.42
C ASN A 153 2.17 8.41 -3.86
N SER A 154 1.79 7.56 -4.81
CA SER A 154 2.06 7.75 -6.25
C SER A 154 1.39 9.01 -6.82
N ASP A 155 0.29 9.47 -6.22
CA ASP A 155 -0.39 10.74 -6.51
C ASP A 155 0.19 11.95 -5.73
N GLY A 156 1.19 11.71 -4.87
CA GLY A 156 1.83 12.72 -4.02
C GLY A 156 1.16 12.97 -2.67
N SER A 157 0.01 12.36 -2.38
CA SER A 157 -0.68 12.52 -1.09
C SER A 157 0.11 11.85 0.04
N MET A 158 0.26 12.50 1.19
CA MET A 158 0.86 11.91 2.39
C MET A 158 -0.04 10.81 2.95
N ALA A 159 0.50 9.60 3.09
CA ALA A 159 -0.23 8.46 3.61
C ALA A 159 -0.43 8.51 5.13
N THR A 160 -1.58 8.03 5.59
CA THR A 160 -1.85 7.65 6.98
C THR A 160 -2.33 6.20 7.03
N GLY A 161 -2.28 5.56 8.20
CA GLY A 161 -2.71 4.18 8.38
C GLY A 161 -1.75 3.16 7.77
N TRP A 162 -2.29 2.03 7.32
CA TRP A 162 -1.51 0.91 6.77
C TRP A 162 -1.05 1.17 5.33
N ILE A 163 0.24 0.95 5.06
CA ILE A 163 0.77 0.85 3.69
C ILE A 163 1.57 -0.45 3.49
N LYS A 164 1.75 -0.82 2.22
CA LYS A 164 2.66 -1.88 1.78
C LYS A 164 3.63 -1.29 0.76
N ASP A 165 4.92 -1.37 1.05
CA ASP A 165 6.01 -0.89 0.19
C ASP A 165 7.07 -2.00 0.09
N ASN A 166 7.49 -2.36 -1.12
CA ASN A 166 8.47 -3.44 -1.37
C ASN A 166 8.18 -4.76 -0.60
N ASN A 167 6.91 -5.18 -0.60
CA ASN A 167 6.38 -6.33 0.15
C ASN A 167 6.48 -6.27 1.69
N LEU A 168 6.94 -5.17 2.26
CA LEU A 168 6.93 -4.92 3.70
C LEU A 168 5.69 -4.07 4.07
N SER A 169 5.07 -4.39 5.20
CA SER A 169 3.96 -3.59 5.76
C SER A 169 4.50 -2.55 6.74
N TYR A 170 3.93 -1.36 6.70
CA TYR A 170 4.24 -0.24 7.58
C TYR A 170 2.93 0.36 8.09
N TYR A 171 3.02 1.11 9.21
CA TYR A 171 1.91 1.91 9.70
C TYR A 171 2.37 3.36 9.88
N LEU A 172 1.62 4.29 9.34
CA LEU A 172 1.75 5.72 9.56
C LEU A 172 0.64 6.14 10.54
N TYR A 173 0.98 6.94 11.54
CA TYR A 173 -0.04 7.56 12.40
C TYR A 173 -0.91 8.55 11.60
N GLU A 174 -2.00 9.06 12.19
CA GLU A 174 -2.82 10.13 11.59
C GLU A 174 -2.04 11.43 11.33
N THR A 175 -0.88 11.59 11.96
CA THR A 175 0.08 12.68 11.68
C THR A 175 0.92 12.45 10.41
N GLY A 176 0.84 11.26 9.81
CA GLY A 176 1.70 10.79 8.71
C GLY A 176 3.03 10.18 9.14
N ALA A 177 3.41 10.32 10.42
CA ALA A 177 4.68 9.81 10.92
C ALA A 177 4.68 8.28 11.03
N MET A 178 5.76 7.65 10.55
CA MET A 178 5.96 6.20 10.55
C MET A 178 6.12 5.65 11.98
N ALA A 179 5.35 4.62 12.30
CA ALA A 179 5.41 3.92 13.57
C ALA A 179 6.70 3.08 13.72
N LYS A 180 7.16 2.96 14.96
CA LYS A 180 8.28 2.11 15.41
C LYS A 180 7.96 1.57 16.80
N GLY A 181 8.51 0.41 17.15
CA GLY A 181 8.28 -0.27 18.41
C GLY A 181 6.87 -0.87 18.52
N TRP A 182 6.42 -1.07 19.77
CA TRP A 182 5.08 -1.57 20.07
C TRP A 182 4.01 -0.51 19.87
N ILE A 183 2.98 -0.82 19.08
CA ILE A 183 1.79 0.02 18.94
C ILE A 183 0.51 -0.82 19.06
N THR A 184 -0.57 -0.19 19.53
CA THR A 184 -1.91 -0.78 19.53
C THR A 184 -2.75 -0.14 18.42
N ILE A 185 -3.30 -0.95 17.52
CA ILE A 185 -4.25 -0.52 16.49
C ILE A 185 -5.56 -1.25 16.75
N ASN A 186 -6.64 -0.51 17.02
CA ASN A 186 -7.98 -1.06 17.31
C ASN A 186 -7.98 -2.14 18.41
N GLY A 187 -7.21 -1.92 19.48
CA GLY A 187 -7.08 -2.86 20.61
C GLY A 187 -6.14 -4.04 20.37
N VAL A 188 -5.52 -4.16 19.19
CA VAL A 188 -4.59 -5.24 18.84
C VAL A 188 -3.16 -4.73 18.80
N TRP A 189 -2.25 -5.45 19.44
CA TRP A 189 -0.82 -5.11 19.47
C TRP A 189 -0.08 -5.56 18.20
N TYR A 190 0.86 -4.72 17.78
CA TYR A 190 1.78 -4.92 16.68
C TYR A 190 3.17 -4.41 17.09
N TYR A 191 4.23 -4.97 16.50
CA TYR A 191 5.59 -4.44 16.66
C TYR A 191 6.16 -4.01 15.30
N PHE A 192 6.78 -2.84 15.24
CA PHE A 192 7.45 -2.31 14.07
C PHE A 192 8.95 -2.13 14.36
N LYS A 193 9.80 -2.63 13.46
CA LYS A 193 11.26 -2.53 13.56
C LYS A 193 11.74 -1.08 13.43
N ASP A 194 13.01 -0.80 13.71
CA ASP A 194 13.57 0.56 13.62
C ASP A 194 13.48 1.16 12.21
N ASN A 195 13.50 0.31 11.17
CA ASN A 195 13.27 0.69 9.79
C ASN A 195 11.76 0.83 9.43
N GLY A 196 10.87 0.80 10.42
CA GLY A 196 9.42 0.91 10.27
C GLY A 196 8.70 -0.31 9.72
N SER A 197 9.41 -1.37 9.29
CA SER A 197 8.75 -2.56 8.77
C SER A 197 8.11 -3.37 9.91
N MET A 198 6.89 -3.87 9.69
CA MET A 198 6.18 -4.70 10.66
C MET A 198 6.96 -6.00 10.95
N GLN A 199 6.99 -6.40 12.21
CA GLN A 199 7.53 -7.68 12.67
C GLN A 199 6.51 -8.80 12.52
N LYS A 200 7.00 -9.97 12.13
CA LYS A 200 6.26 -11.22 12.02
C LYS A 200 7.09 -12.34 12.62
N GLY A 201 6.44 -13.35 13.19
CA GLY A 201 7.08 -14.45 13.90
C GLY A 201 7.58 -14.06 15.29
N TRP A 202 8.61 -14.75 15.75
CA TRP A 202 9.21 -14.53 17.08
C TRP A 202 9.85 -13.13 17.20
N PHE A 203 9.71 -12.54 18.38
CA PHE A 203 10.34 -11.28 18.75
C PHE A 203 10.77 -11.31 20.22
N THR A 204 12.04 -11.03 20.49
CA THR A 204 12.56 -10.86 21.85
C THR A 204 12.66 -9.37 22.15
N ALA A 205 11.94 -8.90 23.16
CA ALA A 205 12.01 -7.53 23.62
C ALA A 205 13.33 -7.25 24.37
N SER A 206 13.68 -5.97 24.53
CA SER A 206 14.93 -5.54 25.18
C SER A 206 15.06 -5.97 26.65
N ASN A 207 13.95 -6.30 27.32
CA ASN A 207 13.91 -6.85 28.67
C ASN A 207 14.06 -8.39 28.72
N GLY A 208 14.22 -9.06 27.57
CA GLY A 208 14.35 -10.51 27.46
C GLY A 208 13.03 -11.28 27.31
N ASP A 209 11.87 -10.63 27.41
CA ASP A 209 10.58 -11.27 27.17
C ASP A 209 10.44 -11.67 25.70
N LEU A 210 9.96 -12.89 25.45
CA LEU A 210 9.71 -13.44 24.11
C LEU A 210 8.22 -13.30 23.76
N TYR A 211 7.93 -12.88 22.53
CA TYR A 211 6.58 -12.68 21.98
C TYR A 211 6.45 -13.35 20.61
N TYR A 212 5.23 -13.63 20.17
CA TYR A 212 4.94 -14.10 18.82
C TYR A 212 3.96 -13.17 18.11
N LEU A 213 4.40 -12.61 16.99
CA LEU A 213 3.59 -11.83 16.06
C LEU A 213 3.13 -12.78 14.94
N ASP A 214 1.83 -12.83 14.67
CA ASP A 214 1.26 -13.74 13.68
C ASP A 214 1.89 -13.58 12.28
N MET A 215 2.25 -14.70 11.65
CA MET A 215 2.97 -14.68 10.37
C MET A 215 2.12 -14.14 9.21
N SER A 216 0.79 -14.24 9.28
CA SER A 216 -0.10 -13.70 8.24
C SER A 216 -0.39 -12.22 8.46
N THR A 217 -0.80 -11.83 9.66
CA THR A 217 -1.36 -10.51 10.00
C THR A 217 -0.43 -9.58 10.77
N GLY A 218 0.65 -10.08 11.39
CA GLY A 218 1.54 -9.32 12.28
C GLY A 218 0.98 -9.02 13.67
N LYS A 219 -0.22 -9.50 13.98
CA LYS A 219 -0.88 -9.31 15.29
C LYS A 219 -0.15 -10.09 16.38
N MET A 220 0.12 -9.48 17.52
CA MET A 220 0.61 -10.21 18.70
C MET A 220 -0.42 -11.24 19.15
N LEU A 221 -0.01 -12.50 19.27
CA LEU A 221 -0.86 -13.54 19.82
C LEU A 221 -0.94 -13.41 21.35
N THR A 222 -2.08 -13.83 21.91
CA THR A 222 -2.32 -13.92 23.35
C THR A 222 -3.15 -15.17 23.66
N ASN A 223 -3.04 -15.69 24.88
CA ASN A 223 -3.86 -16.80 25.40
C ASN A 223 -3.95 -18.02 24.46
N THR A 224 -2.81 -18.48 23.95
CA THR A 224 -2.72 -19.55 22.95
C THR A 224 -1.39 -20.30 23.06
N THR A 225 -1.05 -21.18 22.12
CA THR A 225 0.26 -21.87 22.09
C THR A 225 0.87 -21.83 20.70
N VAL A 226 2.19 -21.61 20.63
CA VAL A 226 3.00 -21.73 19.41
C VAL A 226 4.16 -22.65 19.76
N ASP A 227 4.10 -23.91 19.34
CA ASP A 227 4.98 -24.96 19.88
C ASP A 227 6.48 -24.62 19.69
N PRO A 228 7.32 -24.85 20.72
CA PRO A 228 7.03 -25.48 22.01
C PRO A 228 6.59 -24.52 23.14
N TYR A 229 6.00 -23.36 22.86
CA TYR A 229 5.68 -22.32 23.84
C TYR A 229 4.17 -22.17 24.13
N ILE A 230 3.85 -21.73 25.34
CA ILE A 230 2.55 -21.18 25.75
C ILE A 230 2.65 -19.66 25.69
N ILE A 231 1.68 -19.00 25.07
CA ILE A 231 1.59 -17.54 24.96
C ILE A 231 0.54 -17.05 25.96
N GLY A 232 0.98 -16.26 26.95
CA GLY A 232 0.14 -15.73 28.03
C GLY A 232 -0.92 -14.74 27.55
N THR A 233 -1.82 -14.33 28.45
CA THR A 233 -2.80 -13.25 28.20
C THR A 233 -2.13 -11.89 27.96
N ASP A 234 -0.89 -11.72 28.45
CA ASP A 234 0.00 -10.58 28.21
C ASP A 234 0.87 -10.72 26.95
N GLY A 235 0.71 -11.81 26.20
CA GLY A 235 1.46 -12.11 24.98
C GLY A 235 2.84 -12.74 25.20
N LYS A 236 3.27 -12.94 26.45
CA LYS A 236 4.60 -13.49 26.75
C LYS A 236 4.66 -14.99 26.50
N ALA A 237 5.75 -15.45 25.89
CA ALA A 237 5.99 -16.83 25.54
C ALA A 237 6.81 -17.56 26.61
N ILE A 238 6.25 -18.61 27.20
CA ILE A 238 6.92 -19.49 28.16
C ILE A 238 7.07 -20.86 27.53
N LYS A 239 8.30 -21.42 27.53
CA LYS A 239 8.58 -22.72 26.93
C LYS A 239 7.87 -23.82 27.74
N LYS A 240 7.13 -24.70 27.08
CA LYS A 240 6.55 -25.91 27.69
C LYS A 240 7.70 -26.78 28.20
N SER A 241 7.73 -27.04 29.51
CA SER A 241 8.69 -27.98 30.09
C SER A 241 8.40 -29.39 29.58
N THR A 242 9.37 -30.01 28.91
CA THR A 242 9.36 -31.46 28.71
C THR A 242 9.46 -32.11 30.07
N SER A 243 8.42 -32.83 30.49
CA SER A 243 8.49 -33.63 31.71
C SER A 243 9.46 -34.79 31.47
N ASP A 244 10.57 -34.80 32.19
CA ASP A 244 11.51 -35.93 32.17
C ASP A 244 10.79 -37.19 32.66
N THR A 245 10.63 -38.18 31.77
CA THR A 245 10.28 -39.54 32.19
C THR A 245 11.51 -40.20 32.81
N ASN A 246 11.76 -39.93 34.09
CA ASN A 246 12.62 -40.74 34.93
C ASN A 246 11.97 -40.99 36.29
N ASN A 247 11.96 -42.26 36.68
CA ASN A 247 11.21 -42.80 37.79
C ASN A 247 11.94 -42.59 39.13
N SER A 248 11.32 -41.91 40.09
CA SER A 248 11.65 -42.10 41.51
C SER A 248 10.47 -41.76 42.42
N SER A 249 10.15 -42.69 43.31
CA SER A 249 9.05 -42.63 44.27
C SER A 249 9.35 -41.75 45.48
N SER A 250 8.42 -40.86 45.84
CA SER A 250 8.22 -40.45 47.24
C SER A 250 6.76 -40.09 47.51
N ASN A 251 6.29 -40.38 48.73
CA ASN A 251 4.88 -40.28 49.14
C ASN A 251 4.49 -38.86 49.56
N SER A 252 3.32 -38.38 49.14
CA SER A 252 2.41 -37.67 50.06
C SER A 252 0.94 -37.78 49.60
N LYS A 253 0.07 -38.20 50.53
CA LYS A 253 -1.39 -37.95 50.54
C LYS A 253 -1.64 -36.45 50.81
N THR A 254 -2.80 -35.80 50.68
CA THR A 254 -4.23 -36.09 50.34
C THR A 254 -4.71 -34.91 49.43
N ASP A 255 -5.89 -34.79 48.81
CA ASP A 255 -7.26 -35.14 49.21
C ASP A 255 -8.25 -35.19 48.00
N THR A 256 -9.56 -35.35 48.25
CA THR A 256 -10.55 -35.94 47.33
C THR A 256 -11.38 -35.01 46.40
N THR A 257 -11.68 -35.53 45.19
CA THR A 257 -12.84 -35.42 44.25
C THR A 257 -14.03 -34.45 44.49
N PRO A 258 -14.83 -34.06 43.45
CA PRO A 258 -14.97 -34.71 42.14
C PRO A 258 -14.97 -33.83 40.86
N SER A 259 -14.77 -34.56 39.76
CA SER A 259 -14.96 -34.26 38.34
C SER A 259 -16.06 -33.27 37.95
N ASN A 260 -15.78 -32.48 36.91
CA ASN A 260 -16.77 -32.27 35.85
C ASN A 260 -16.12 -32.55 34.48
N THR A 261 -16.87 -33.16 33.56
CA THR A 261 -16.32 -33.87 32.40
C THR A 261 -16.51 -33.11 31.08
N ASN A 262 -15.66 -33.45 30.11
CA ASN A 262 -15.85 -33.27 28.66
C ASN A 262 -15.82 -31.84 28.09
N ALA A 263 -14.62 -31.45 27.64
CA ALA A 263 -14.46 -30.68 26.40
C ALA A 263 -13.27 -31.24 25.60
N SER A 264 -13.49 -32.35 24.90
CA SER A 264 -12.55 -32.84 23.89
C SER A 264 -12.56 -31.90 22.69
N THR A 265 -11.57 -31.02 22.59
CA THR A 265 -11.32 -30.25 21.37
C THR A 265 -10.23 -30.92 20.55
N ASN A 266 -10.63 -31.92 19.75
CA ASN A 266 -9.85 -32.38 18.59
C ASN A 266 -9.76 -31.26 17.54
N SER A 267 -8.97 -30.23 17.81
CA SER A 267 -8.61 -29.21 16.83
C SER A 267 -7.60 -29.81 15.86
N ASN A 268 -8.09 -30.56 14.87
CA ASN A 268 -7.32 -30.99 13.69
C ASN A 268 -6.99 -29.76 12.83
N LEU A 269 -6.11 -28.90 13.34
CA LEU A 269 -5.50 -27.81 12.60
C LEU A 269 -4.69 -28.39 11.44
N ILE A 270 -5.20 -28.17 10.24
CA ILE A 270 -4.56 -28.60 9.00
C ILE A 270 -3.56 -27.52 8.59
N TYR A 271 -2.28 -27.81 8.77
CA TYR A 271 -1.20 -26.95 8.27
C TYR A 271 -1.00 -27.19 6.77
N ALA A 272 -1.07 -26.10 6.01
CA ALA A 272 -0.81 -26.02 4.59
C ALA A 272 0.12 -24.83 4.31
N ILE A 273 0.93 -24.92 3.26
CA ILE A 273 1.77 -23.82 2.76
C ILE A 273 1.62 -23.69 1.24
N ASP A 274 1.93 -22.53 0.70
CA ASP A 274 2.20 -22.31 -0.72
C ASP A 274 3.69 -21.99 -0.93
N ILE A 275 4.25 -22.39 -2.07
CA ILE A 275 5.68 -22.25 -2.40
C ILE A 275 5.91 -22.00 -3.89
N SER A 276 7.04 -21.37 -4.21
CA SER A 276 7.45 -20.94 -5.55
C SER A 276 8.97 -20.90 -5.69
N ASN A 277 9.47 -20.58 -6.88
CA ASN A 277 10.88 -20.31 -7.15
C ASN A 277 11.54 -19.24 -6.26
N HIS A 278 10.75 -18.41 -5.56
CA HIS A 278 11.26 -17.43 -4.60
C HIS A 278 11.74 -18.06 -3.28
N ASP A 279 11.31 -19.28 -2.96
CA ASP A 279 11.66 -20.01 -1.74
C ASP A 279 12.97 -20.81 -1.84
N GLY A 280 13.50 -20.98 -3.06
CA GLY A 280 14.79 -21.63 -3.31
C GLY A 280 14.79 -23.12 -2.96
N ASN A 281 15.82 -23.61 -2.27
CA ASN A 281 15.92 -25.03 -1.93
C ASN A 281 15.21 -25.36 -0.59
N ILE A 282 14.17 -26.19 -0.65
CA ILE A 282 13.31 -26.52 0.49
C ILE A 282 13.59 -27.94 1.01
N ASP A 283 13.85 -28.06 2.31
CA ASP A 283 13.94 -29.34 3.02
C ASP A 283 12.53 -29.83 3.42
N PHE A 284 11.94 -30.64 2.55
CA PHE A 284 10.60 -31.21 2.75
C PHE A 284 10.51 -32.15 3.98
N SER A 285 11.62 -32.68 4.49
CA SER A 285 11.61 -33.47 5.73
C SER A 285 11.30 -32.57 6.94
N LYS A 286 11.88 -31.36 6.97
CA LYS A 286 11.54 -30.33 7.97
C LYS A 286 10.12 -29.80 7.81
N VAL A 287 9.66 -29.58 6.57
CA VAL A 287 8.26 -29.19 6.29
C VAL A 287 7.27 -30.26 6.77
N LYS A 288 7.60 -31.56 6.60
CA LYS A 288 6.78 -32.65 7.13
C LYS A 288 6.80 -32.71 8.66
N TYR A 289 7.97 -32.46 9.27
CA TYR A 289 8.14 -32.42 10.72
C TYR A 289 7.40 -31.24 11.38
N SER A 290 7.24 -30.10 10.69
CA SER A 290 6.44 -28.95 11.17
C SER A 290 4.92 -29.21 11.16
N GLY A 291 4.48 -30.44 10.87
CA GLY A 291 3.07 -30.83 10.87
C GLY A 291 2.34 -30.59 9.54
N THR A 292 2.97 -29.92 8.57
CA THR A 292 2.40 -29.60 7.25
C THR A 292 1.88 -30.86 6.55
N LYS A 293 0.63 -30.82 6.11
CA LYS A 293 -0.06 -31.92 5.43
C LYS A 293 -0.26 -31.67 3.94
N TYR A 294 -0.27 -30.40 3.53
CA TYR A 294 -0.62 -29.94 2.19
C TYR A 294 0.36 -28.87 1.70
N VAL A 295 0.65 -28.86 0.40
CA VAL A 295 1.43 -27.80 -0.24
C VAL A 295 0.80 -27.39 -1.57
N TYR A 296 0.65 -26.08 -1.80
CA TYR A 296 0.38 -25.51 -3.12
C TYR A 296 1.70 -25.12 -3.78
N ILE A 297 1.94 -25.62 -4.99
CA ILE A 297 3.18 -25.37 -5.72
C ILE A 297 2.88 -24.44 -6.90
N LYS A 298 3.61 -23.32 -7.03
CA LYS A 298 3.56 -22.50 -8.25
C LYS A 298 3.96 -23.38 -9.43
N ALA A 299 3.07 -23.51 -10.42
CA ALA A 299 3.38 -24.29 -11.61
C ALA A 299 3.81 -23.39 -12.76
N THR A 300 3.10 -22.28 -12.97
CA THR A 300 3.24 -21.43 -14.16
C THR A 300 2.81 -20.00 -13.86
N GLU A 301 3.26 -19.08 -14.70
CA GLU A 301 2.86 -17.67 -14.72
C GLU A 301 2.71 -17.23 -16.18
N GLY A 302 1.62 -16.53 -16.49
CA GLY A 302 1.35 -16.11 -17.88
C GLY A 302 1.37 -17.27 -18.89
N THR A 303 1.74 -16.95 -20.13
CA THR A 303 1.62 -17.90 -21.26
C THR A 303 2.79 -18.87 -21.40
N THR A 304 3.95 -18.58 -20.81
CA THR A 304 5.21 -19.32 -21.06
C THR A 304 6.06 -19.62 -19.84
N PHE A 305 5.94 -18.88 -18.73
CA PHE A 305 6.77 -19.17 -17.56
C PHE A 305 6.28 -20.46 -16.88
N VAL A 306 7.23 -21.32 -16.55
CA VAL A 306 7.08 -22.53 -15.76
C VAL A 306 8.02 -22.40 -14.57
N ASP A 307 7.53 -22.67 -13.37
CA ASP A 307 8.37 -22.57 -12.17
C ASP A 307 9.51 -23.62 -12.24
N PRO A 308 10.79 -23.20 -12.20
CA PRO A 308 11.92 -24.12 -12.34
C PRO A 308 12.01 -25.17 -11.22
N TYR A 309 11.36 -24.94 -10.08
CA TYR A 309 11.32 -25.89 -8.96
C TYR A 309 10.08 -26.79 -8.98
N LEU A 310 9.07 -26.57 -9.84
CA LEU A 310 7.81 -27.32 -9.89
C LEU A 310 8.01 -28.84 -9.78
N SER A 311 8.91 -29.42 -10.59
CA SER A 311 9.17 -30.87 -10.60
C SER A 311 9.92 -31.34 -9.35
N THR A 312 10.86 -30.53 -8.85
CA THR A 312 11.66 -30.83 -7.65
C THR A 312 10.79 -30.79 -6.40
N TYR A 313 10.02 -29.73 -6.20
CA TYR A 313 9.08 -29.57 -5.09
C TYR A 313 8.00 -30.65 -5.10
N TYR A 314 7.40 -30.95 -6.26
CA TYR A 314 6.40 -32.01 -6.38
C TYR A 314 6.97 -33.37 -5.96
N THR A 315 8.16 -33.72 -6.45
CA THR A 315 8.82 -35.00 -6.13
C THR A 315 9.17 -35.07 -4.64
N ASN A 316 9.77 -34.00 -4.09
CA ASN A 316 10.18 -33.97 -2.69
C ASN A 316 8.99 -34.00 -1.73
N ALA A 317 7.89 -33.29 -2.05
CA ALA A 317 6.64 -33.33 -1.28
C ALA A 317 6.02 -34.73 -1.25
N GLN A 318 5.93 -35.40 -2.41
CA GLN A 318 5.39 -36.75 -2.52
C GLN A 318 6.27 -37.76 -1.78
N ASN A 319 7.60 -37.65 -1.84
CA ASN A 319 8.55 -38.52 -1.13
C ASN A 319 8.39 -38.49 0.40
N VAL A 320 7.99 -37.35 0.98
CA VAL A 320 7.69 -37.24 2.43
C VAL A 320 6.20 -37.42 2.74
N GLY A 321 5.36 -37.73 1.74
CA GLY A 321 3.91 -37.89 1.89
C GLY A 321 3.19 -36.61 2.32
N ILE A 322 3.55 -35.46 1.76
CA ILE A 322 2.76 -34.23 1.79
C ILE A 322 1.89 -34.20 0.53
N LYS A 323 0.60 -33.89 0.69
CA LYS A 323 -0.37 -33.81 -0.40
C LYS A 323 -0.14 -32.55 -1.24
N THR A 324 -0.16 -32.66 -2.56
CA THR A 324 0.22 -31.55 -3.46
C THR A 324 -0.95 -30.97 -4.23
N GLY A 325 -1.06 -29.64 -4.23
CA GLY A 325 -1.83 -28.82 -5.15
C GLY A 325 -0.93 -27.98 -6.04
N PHE A 326 -1.51 -27.35 -7.06
CA PHE A 326 -0.81 -26.47 -7.98
C PHE A 326 -1.55 -25.14 -8.14
N TYR A 327 -0.81 -24.05 -8.33
CA TYR A 327 -1.40 -22.76 -8.67
C TYR A 327 -0.76 -22.13 -9.91
N HIS A 328 -1.53 -21.23 -10.54
CA HIS A 328 -1.12 -20.41 -11.66
C HIS A 328 -1.23 -18.93 -11.31
N PHE A 329 -0.17 -18.15 -11.52
CA PHE A 329 -0.19 -16.70 -11.33
C PHE A 329 -0.72 -15.99 -12.58
N LEU A 330 -1.91 -15.39 -12.49
CA LEU A 330 -2.60 -14.73 -13.59
C LEU A 330 -2.03 -13.35 -13.89
N VAL A 331 -1.70 -13.09 -15.17
CA VAL A 331 -1.25 -11.78 -15.64
C VAL A 331 -2.23 -11.16 -16.63
N GLY A 332 -2.46 -9.84 -16.52
CA GLY A 332 -3.36 -9.11 -17.43
C GLY A 332 -2.87 -8.95 -18.86
N THR A 333 -1.57 -9.11 -19.09
CA THR A 333 -0.87 -8.81 -20.37
C THR A 333 -1.08 -9.84 -21.48
N SER A 334 -1.83 -10.92 -21.23
CA SER A 334 -2.00 -12.03 -22.17
C SER A 334 -3.35 -12.74 -22.02
N ALA A 335 -3.78 -13.45 -23.07
CA ALA A 335 -5.08 -14.12 -23.08
C ALA A 335 -5.18 -15.21 -21.98
N PRO A 336 -6.22 -15.19 -21.12
CA PRO A 336 -6.39 -16.14 -20.02
C PRO A 336 -6.53 -17.60 -20.48
N GLU A 337 -7.00 -17.84 -21.71
CA GLU A 337 -7.10 -19.17 -22.29
C GLU A 337 -5.70 -19.80 -22.54
N THR A 338 -4.78 -19.02 -23.10
CA THR A 338 -3.39 -19.45 -23.30
C THR A 338 -2.68 -19.68 -21.97
N GLN A 339 -3.00 -18.88 -20.95
CA GLN A 339 -2.52 -19.06 -19.57
C GLN A 339 -3.04 -20.39 -18.96
N ALA A 340 -4.33 -20.69 -19.12
CA ALA A 340 -4.92 -21.97 -18.70
C ALA A 340 -4.27 -23.18 -19.41
N GLN A 341 -3.98 -23.04 -20.70
CA GLN A 341 -3.30 -24.07 -21.48
C GLN A 341 -1.84 -24.30 -21.04
N ASN A 342 -1.11 -23.24 -20.68
CA ASN A 342 0.22 -23.34 -20.07
C ASN A 342 0.16 -24.08 -18.72
N PHE A 343 -0.76 -23.68 -17.84
CA PHE A 343 -0.95 -24.30 -16.53
C PHE A 343 -1.26 -25.79 -16.64
N TYR A 344 -2.29 -26.16 -17.43
CA TYR A 344 -2.68 -27.56 -17.62
C TYR A 344 -1.53 -28.40 -18.18
N ASN A 345 -0.80 -27.92 -19.19
CA ASN A 345 0.30 -28.67 -19.80
C ASN A 345 1.41 -29.06 -18.81
N ASN A 346 1.66 -28.23 -17.79
CA ASN A 346 2.71 -28.44 -16.81
C ASN A 346 2.28 -29.29 -15.60
N ILE A 347 0.98 -29.49 -15.38
CA ILE A 347 0.44 -30.27 -14.25
C ILE A 347 -0.29 -31.55 -14.66
N LYS A 348 -0.72 -31.72 -15.92
CA LYS A 348 -1.56 -32.86 -16.38
C LYS A 348 -0.99 -34.27 -16.09
N ASN A 349 0.33 -34.39 -15.99
CA ASN A 349 1.02 -35.65 -15.69
C ASN A 349 1.42 -35.78 -14.20
N LYS A 350 0.97 -34.86 -13.33
CA LYS A 350 1.23 -34.86 -11.88
C LYS A 350 -0.07 -35.13 -11.15
N LYS A 351 -0.03 -35.97 -10.12
CA LYS A 351 -1.18 -36.22 -9.24
C LYS A 351 -1.43 -34.98 -8.38
N SER A 352 -2.61 -34.39 -8.51
CA SER A 352 -3.04 -33.30 -7.62
C SER A 352 -3.99 -33.86 -6.56
N ASP A 353 -3.64 -33.68 -5.29
CA ASP A 353 -4.45 -34.05 -4.13
C ASP A 353 -5.41 -32.91 -3.71
N LEU A 354 -5.21 -31.71 -4.28
CA LEU A 354 -5.98 -30.49 -4.04
C LEU A 354 -6.60 -30.00 -5.35
N LYS A 355 -7.60 -29.12 -5.25
CA LYS A 355 -8.11 -28.41 -6.44
C LYS A 355 -7.04 -27.46 -6.99
N PRO A 356 -6.86 -27.35 -8.32
CA PRO A 356 -6.00 -26.31 -8.89
C PRO A 356 -6.46 -24.92 -8.46
N CYS A 357 -5.52 -24.03 -8.15
CA CYS A 357 -5.80 -22.66 -7.74
C CYS A 357 -5.43 -21.67 -8.86
N LEU A 358 -6.25 -20.63 -9.03
CA LEU A 358 -5.93 -19.47 -9.86
C LEU A 358 -5.59 -18.32 -8.93
N ASP A 359 -4.33 -17.89 -8.98
CA ASP A 359 -3.81 -16.79 -8.16
C ASP A 359 -3.96 -15.47 -8.93
N ILE A 360 -4.52 -14.47 -8.26
CA ILE A 360 -5.02 -13.23 -8.87
C ILE A 360 -4.58 -12.03 -8.02
N GLU A 361 -3.37 -11.53 -8.29
CA GLU A 361 -2.82 -10.34 -7.63
C GLU A 361 -2.76 -9.10 -8.55
N THR A 362 -3.07 -9.25 -9.84
CA THR A 362 -2.83 -8.21 -10.85
C THR A 362 -4.06 -7.32 -11.12
N SER A 363 -3.80 -6.03 -11.37
CA SER A 363 -4.81 -5.02 -11.76
C SER A 363 -4.62 -4.54 -13.21
N GLY A 364 -5.60 -3.80 -13.76
CA GLY A 364 -5.50 -3.19 -15.09
C GLY A 364 -6.28 -3.92 -16.21
N PHE A 365 -7.11 -4.89 -15.87
CA PHE A 365 -8.02 -5.60 -16.77
C PHE A 365 -9.32 -5.97 -16.04
N ASN A 366 -10.33 -6.44 -16.77
CA ASN A 366 -11.55 -6.98 -16.16
C ASN A 366 -11.24 -8.35 -15.54
N VAL A 367 -10.88 -8.35 -14.26
CA VAL A 367 -10.52 -9.54 -13.48
C VAL A 367 -11.61 -10.61 -13.53
N SER A 368 -12.89 -10.22 -13.50
CA SER A 368 -14.01 -11.16 -13.56
C SER A 368 -14.10 -11.87 -14.91
N ASP A 369 -13.95 -11.14 -16.03
CA ASP A 369 -13.93 -11.73 -17.37
C ASP A 369 -12.77 -12.71 -17.52
N TYR A 370 -11.56 -12.28 -17.13
CA TYR A 370 -10.35 -13.09 -17.25
C TYR A 370 -10.42 -14.36 -16.41
N ALA A 371 -10.88 -14.27 -15.15
CA ALA A 371 -11.02 -15.44 -14.29
C ALA A 371 -12.06 -16.44 -14.84
N VAL A 372 -13.23 -15.96 -15.30
CA VAL A 372 -14.26 -16.81 -15.91
C VAL A 372 -13.74 -17.50 -17.17
N ARG A 373 -13.03 -16.78 -18.04
CA ARG A 373 -12.45 -17.34 -19.27
C ARG A 373 -11.34 -18.37 -18.98
N PHE A 374 -10.45 -18.08 -18.04
CA PHE A 374 -9.45 -19.05 -17.57
C PHE A 374 -10.11 -20.32 -17.03
N ILE A 375 -11.10 -20.17 -16.14
CA ILE A 375 -11.81 -21.29 -15.49
C ILE A 375 -12.55 -22.14 -16.53
N ASN A 376 -13.22 -21.51 -17.50
CA ASN A 376 -13.94 -22.20 -18.56
C ASN A 376 -12.99 -22.97 -19.50
N GLU A 377 -11.89 -22.35 -19.91
CA GLU A 377 -10.88 -23.03 -20.74
C GLU A 377 -10.21 -24.17 -19.96
N PHE A 378 -9.84 -23.94 -18.70
CA PHE A 378 -9.26 -24.99 -17.85
C PHE A 378 -10.22 -26.16 -17.63
N LYS A 379 -11.52 -25.90 -17.37
CA LYS A 379 -12.58 -26.94 -17.34
C LYS A 379 -12.60 -27.73 -18.65
N ARG A 380 -12.59 -27.05 -19.79
CA ARG A 380 -12.64 -27.65 -21.13
C ARG A 380 -11.43 -28.55 -21.45
N ILE A 381 -10.21 -28.14 -21.11
CA ILE A 381 -8.98 -28.88 -21.48
C ILE A 381 -8.58 -29.95 -20.46
N SER A 382 -8.91 -29.76 -19.19
CA SER A 382 -8.55 -30.70 -18.11
C SER A 382 -9.61 -31.75 -17.81
N ASN A 383 -10.87 -31.50 -18.19
CA ASN A 383 -12.04 -32.27 -17.77
C ASN A 383 -12.18 -32.42 -16.24
N MET A 384 -11.55 -31.53 -15.46
CA MET A 384 -11.62 -31.53 -14.00
C MET A 384 -12.89 -30.83 -13.52
N ASN A 385 -13.59 -31.45 -12.57
CA ASN A 385 -14.69 -30.80 -11.84
C ASN A 385 -14.13 -29.79 -10.83
N ILE A 386 -13.79 -28.59 -11.32
CA ILE A 386 -13.47 -27.43 -10.49
C ILE A 386 -14.75 -26.62 -10.24
N CYS A 387 -14.77 -25.87 -9.12
CA CYS A 387 -15.92 -25.12 -8.64
C CYS A 387 -16.50 -24.11 -9.65
#